data_AF-A0A3D2R2W8-F1
#
_entry.id   AF-A0A3D2R2W8-F1
#
_cell.length_a   1.000
_cell.length_b   1.000
_cell.length_c   1.000
_cell.angle_alpha   90.00
_cell.angle_beta   90.00
_cell.angle_gamma   90.00
#
_symmetry.space_group_name_H-M   'P 1'
#
loop_
_entity.id
_entity.type
_entity.pdbx_description
1 polymer ?
#
loop_
_entity_poly.entity_id
_entity_poly.type
_entity_poly.pdbx_seq_one_letter_code
_entity_poly.pdbx_strand_id
1 'polypeptide(L)'
;MYKLDTLPINHGKHWSREAKIEAYQLALELKDDNDLFNKLANHYGRTTTSVQLIIREIAREKFIKSRNIEKLIHFTDARNIESIQKNGLISIDTLNKKKMHYYNCDDKRLDGITDGISISITKRNDYLFQAYHRRQKREWIEIELDPYLLCKANCYFFDTNAANKKFNNRHSELENVGAFISMFSDEVTIQDGRKINRINQSIDETTCSQAEIIVKYKIPKSKIIKITKINVS
;
A
#
# COMPACT_ATOMS: atom_id res chain seq x y z
N MET A 1 -32.06 34.53 23.36
CA MET A 1 -31.18 34.50 22.17
C MET A 1 -29.96 33.66 22.53
N TYR A 2 -29.83 32.51 21.83
CA TYR A 2 -28.79 31.46 21.88
C TYR A 2 -28.45 30.78 23.22
N LYS A 3 -29.22 29.73 23.53
CA LYS A 3 -28.68 28.50 24.13
C LYS A 3 -27.80 27.81 23.08
N LEU A 4 -26.51 27.65 23.37
CA LEU A 4 -25.68 26.67 22.68
C LEU A 4 -25.87 25.33 23.40
N ASP A 5 -26.89 24.61 22.98
CA ASP A 5 -27.18 23.26 23.45
C ASP A 5 -26.14 22.26 22.91
N THR A 6 -25.49 21.57 23.84
CA THR A 6 -24.82 20.25 23.75
C THR A 6 -23.95 19.93 22.52
N LEU A 7 -22.63 19.92 22.69
CA LEU A 7 -21.76 18.98 21.97
C LEU A 7 -21.32 17.89 22.94
N PRO A 8 -21.64 16.61 22.69
CA PRO A 8 -20.52 15.67 22.51
C PRO A 8 -20.87 14.49 21.58
N ILE A 9 -20.22 14.37 20.42
CA ILE A 9 -20.38 13.18 19.57
C ILE A 9 -19.02 12.67 19.06
N ASN A 10 -18.49 11.67 19.78
CA ASN A 10 -17.76 10.51 19.24
C ASN A 10 -16.42 10.67 18.48
N HIS A 11 -15.68 11.77 18.58
CA HIS A 11 -14.26 11.76 18.20
C HIS A 11 -13.44 10.90 19.20
N GLY A 12 -13.05 9.68 18.81
CA GLY A 12 -11.99 8.92 19.50
C GLY A 12 -12.34 7.54 20.08
N LYS A 13 -13.59 7.06 20.03
CA LYS A 13 -13.87 5.66 20.42
C LYS A 13 -13.31 4.71 19.35
N HIS A 14 -12.43 3.80 19.77
CA HIS A 14 -11.93 2.72 18.92
C HIS A 14 -13.07 1.82 18.43
N TRP A 15 -13.02 1.42 17.17
CA TRP A 15 -13.89 0.38 16.63
C TRP A 15 -13.44 -0.98 17.16
N SER A 16 -14.35 -1.75 17.77
CA SER A 16 -14.09 -3.16 18.06
C SER A 16 -13.97 -3.95 16.75
N ARG A 17 -13.29 -5.10 16.79
CA ARG A 17 -13.12 -5.94 15.59
C ARG A 17 -14.48 -6.43 15.07
N GLU A 18 -15.37 -6.77 15.98
CA GLU A 18 -16.74 -7.23 15.70
C GLU A 18 -17.51 -6.14 14.95
N ALA A 19 -17.47 -4.90 15.44
CA ALA A 19 -18.15 -3.77 14.81
C ALA A 19 -17.58 -3.44 13.42
N LYS A 20 -16.26 -3.59 13.22
CA LYS A 20 -15.67 -3.40 11.88
C LYS A 20 -16.16 -4.47 10.90
N ILE A 21 -16.23 -5.73 11.33
CA ILE A 21 -16.68 -6.85 10.52
C ILE A 21 -18.16 -6.68 10.17
N GLU A 22 -19.00 -6.37 11.15
CA GLU A 22 -20.42 -6.13 10.97
C GLU A 22 -20.68 -4.98 9.99
N ALA A 23 -20.03 -3.83 10.18
CA ALA A 23 -20.16 -2.69 9.27
C ALA A 23 -19.74 -3.03 7.84
N TYR A 24 -18.71 -3.86 7.67
CA TYR A 24 -18.30 -4.37 6.36
C TYR A 24 -19.36 -5.28 5.74
N GLN A 25 -20.01 -6.16 6.50
CA GLN A 25 -21.06 -7.04 5.97
C GLN A 25 -22.29 -6.23 5.55
N LEU A 26 -22.74 -5.30 6.40
CA LEU A 26 -23.84 -4.39 6.07
C LEU A 26 -23.52 -3.57 4.81
N ALA A 27 -22.26 -3.16 4.62
CA ALA A 27 -21.85 -2.45 3.42
C ALA A 27 -21.91 -3.30 2.14
N LEU A 28 -21.71 -4.62 2.23
CA LEU A 28 -21.90 -5.53 1.10
C LEU A 28 -23.37 -5.71 0.75
N GLU A 29 -24.25 -5.77 1.76
CA GLU A 29 -25.70 -5.91 1.59
C GLU A 29 -26.31 -4.64 0.95
N LEU A 30 -25.79 -3.47 1.32
CA LEU A 30 -26.26 -2.16 0.88
C LEU A 30 -25.40 -1.59 -0.27
N LYS A 31 -24.66 -2.42 -1.01
CA LYS A 31 -23.70 -1.96 -2.04
C LYS A 31 -24.30 -1.09 -3.15
N ASP A 32 -25.59 -1.28 -3.45
CA ASP A 32 -26.33 -0.58 -4.50
C ASP A 32 -27.06 0.67 -3.95
N ASP A 33 -26.90 0.98 -2.67
CA ASP A 33 -27.51 2.11 -1.99
C ASP A 33 -26.60 3.35 -2.03
N ASN A 34 -27.03 4.39 -2.73
CA ASN A 34 -26.30 5.66 -2.83
C ASN A 34 -26.11 6.37 -1.48
N ASP A 35 -26.90 6.04 -0.46
CA ASP A 35 -26.84 6.62 0.89
C ASP A 35 -26.16 5.71 1.92
N LEU A 36 -25.58 4.58 1.47
CA LEU A 36 -24.91 3.55 2.30
C LEU A 36 -24.09 4.14 3.46
N PHE A 37 -23.16 5.06 3.15
CA PHE A 37 -22.23 5.55 4.16
C PHE A 37 -22.90 6.46 5.20
N ASN A 38 -23.95 7.20 4.83
CA ASN A 38 -24.71 8.02 5.78
C ASN A 38 -25.56 7.14 6.70
N LYS A 39 -26.18 6.08 6.16
CA LYS A 39 -26.94 5.11 6.96
C LYS A 39 -26.06 4.42 8.00
N LEU A 40 -24.90 3.91 7.59
CA LEU A 40 -23.95 3.28 8.51
C LEU A 40 -23.36 4.29 9.50
N ALA A 41 -23.06 5.51 9.06
CA ALA A 41 -22.60 6.59 9.94
C ALA A 41 -23.61 6.87 11.07
N ASN A 42 -24.89 7.00 10.71
CA ASN A 42 -25.97 7.20 11.68
C ASN A 42 -26.14 5.99 12.60
N HIS A 43 -26.15 4.77 12.05
CA HIS A 43 -26.29 3.52 12.82
C HIS A 43 -25.22 3.37 13.90
N TYR A 44 -23.95 3.63 13.55
CA TYR A 44 -22.83 3.49 14.47
C TYR A 44 -22.52 4.77 15.28
N GLY A 45 -23.23 5.88 15.03
CA GLY A 45 -22.95 7.18 15.64
C GLY A 45 -21.54 7.69 15.30
N ARG A 46 -21.12 7.54 14.04
CA ARG A 46 -19.76 7.81 13.53
C ARG A 46 -19.81 8.74 12.33
N THR A 47 -18.68 9.38 12.01
CA THR A 47 -18.54 10.10 10.73
C THR A 47 -18.50 9.12 9.56
N THR A 48 -19.00 9.52 8.39
CA THR A 48 -18.89 8.75 7.13
C THR A 48 -17.45 8.37 6.80
N THR A 49 -16.50 9.28 6.99
CA THR A 49 -15.06 9.02 6.80
C THR A 49 -14.57 7.85 7.66
N SER A 50 -14.91 7.83 8.94
CA SER A 50 -14.53 6.72 9.84
C SER A 50 -15.11 5.39 9.38
N VAL A 51 -16.36 5.36 8.88
CA VAL A 51 -17.00 4.14 8.38
C VAL A 51 -16.33 3.67 7.09
N GLN A 52 -16.04 4.58 6.16
CA GLN A 52 -15.31 4.25 4.94
C GLN A 52 -13.93 3.67 5.23
N LEU A 53 -13.20 4.24 6.20
CA LEU A 53 -11.87 3.76 6.58
C LEU A 53 -11.90 2.33 7.11
N ILE A 54 -12.83 1.99 8.00
CA ILE A 54 -12.91 0.63 8.55
C ILE A 54 -13.42 -0.38 7.51
N ILE A 55 -14.32 0.01 6.62
CA ILE A 55 -14.78 -0.86 5.53
C ILE A 55 -13.60 -1.16 4.60
N ARG A 56 -12.82 -0.14 4.21
CA ARG A 56 -11.61 -0.30 3.39
C ARG A 56 -10.58 -1.19 4.10
N GLU A 57 -10.38 -1.00 5.40
CA GLU A 57 -9.46 -1.82 6.21
C GLU A 57 -9.84 -3.31 6.14
N ILE A 58 -11.09 -3.65 6.44
CA ILE A 58 -11.59 -5.03 6.44
C ILE A 58 -11.61 -5.63 5.03
N ALA A 59 -11.98 -4.84 4.01
CA ALA A 59 -11.98 -5.29 2.63
C ALA A 59 -10.57 -5.71 2.17
N ARG A 60 -9.55 -4.90 2.50
CA ARG A 60 -8.15 -5.23 2.20
C ARG A 60 -7.67 -6.43 3.01
N GLU A 61 -8.03 -6.52 4.30
CA GLU A 61 -7.70 -7.67 5.15
C GLU A 61 -8.24 -8.98 4.55
N LYS A 62 -9.52 -8.97 4.13
CA LYS A 62 -10.15 -10.13 3.48
C LYS A 62 -9.50 -10.46 2.14
N PHE A 63 -9.15 -9.45 1.34
CA PHE A 63 -8.50 -9.70 0.05
C PHE A 63 -7.11 -10.32 0.22
N ILE A 64 -6.28 -9.78 1.12
CA ILE A 64 -4.97 -10.34 1.49
C ILE A 64 -5.09 -11.82 1.86
N LYS A 65 -6.06 -12.14 2.73
CA LYS A 65 -6.34 -13.53 3.14
C LYS A 65 -6.78 -14.40 1.97
N SER A 66 -7.72 -13.92 1.15
CA SER A 66 -8.24 -14.70 0.02
C SER A 66 -7.19 -15.03 -1.02
N ARG A 67 -6.15 -14.18 -1.14
CA ARG A 67 -5.04 -14.36 -2.06
C ARG A 67 -3.83 -15.06 -1.43
N ASN A 68 -3.88 -15.45 -0.16
CA ASN A 68 -2.73 -16.00 0.57
C ASN A 68 -1.46 -15.13 0.47
N ILE A 69 -1.61 -13.81 0.52
CA ILE A 69 -0.44 -12.92 0.50
C ILE A 69 0.20 -12.98 1.88
N GLU A 70 1.41 -13.55 1.96
CA GLU A 70 2.14 -13.73 3.21
C GLU A 70 3.19 -12.63 3.46
N LYS A 71 3.65 -11.96 2.40
CA LYS A 71 4.71 -10.95 2.48
C LYS A 71 4.64 -9.90 1.39
N LEU A 72 5.13 -8.72 1.73
CA LEU A 72 5.48 -7.67 0.78
C LEU A 72 6.99 -7.50 0.76
N ILE A 73 7.53 -7.03 -0.37
CA ILE A 73 8.96 -6.96 -0.59
C ILE A 73 9.36 -5.51 -0.83
N HIS A 74 10.31 -5.02 -0.05
CA HIS A 74 11.09 -3.82 -0.36
C HIS A 74 12.54 -4.23 -0.58
N PHE A 75 13.25 -3.54 -1.46
CA PHE A 75 14.69 -3.74 -1.61
C PHE A 75 15.42 -2.41 -1.58
N THR A 76 16.61 -2.40 -0.99
CA THR A 76 17.41 -1.19 -0.85
C THR A 76 18.89 -1.52 -0.71
N ASP A 77 19.73 -0.49 -0.66
CA ASP A 77 21.15 -0.58 -0.42
C ASP A 77 21.44 -1.18 0.97
N ALA A 78 22.35 -2.16 1.05
CA ALA A 78 22.69 -2.83 2.30
C ALA A 78 23.22 -1.88 3.38
N ARG A 79 23.79 -0.74 3.00
CA ARG A 79 24.28 0.26 3.96
C ARG A 79 23.15 0.95 4.74
N ASN A 80 21.89 0.82 4.31
CA ASN A 80 20.72 1.34 5.03
C ASN A 80 20.26 0.45 6.20
N ILE A 81 20.80 -0.77 6.37
CA ILE A 81 20.33 -1.77 7.36
C ILE A 81 20.21 -1.17 8.77
N GLU A 82 21.27 -0.54 9.28
CA GLU A 82 21.31 -0.04 10.65
C GLU A 82 20.20 0.98 10.92
N SER A 83 20.04 1.94 10.00
CA SER A 83 18.99 2.96 10.09
C SER A 83 17.59 2.33 10.05
N ILE A 84 17.38 1.33 9.19
CA ILE A 84 16.10 0.63 9.04
C ILE A 84 15.77 -0.19 10.29
N GLN A 85 16.74 -0.89 10.88
CA GLN A 85 16.53 -1.64 12.11
C GLN A 85 16.16 -0.72 13.28
N LYS A 86 16.79 0.45 13.36
CA LYS A 86 16.51 1.45 14.40
C LYS A 86 15.17 2.13 14.20
N ASN A 87 14.86 2.54 12.96
CA ASN A 87 13.80 3.49 12.68
C ASN A 87 12.59 2.89 11.95
N GLY A 88 12.70 1.72 11.33
CA GLY A 88 11.77 1.25 10.29
C GLY A 88 12.05 1.89 8.93
N LEU A 89 11.19 1.65 7.94
CA LEU A 89 11.30 2.28 6.63
C LEU A 89 10.64 3.67 6.66
N ILE A 90 11.36 4.65 6.13
CA ILE A 90 11.00 6.05 6.11
C ILE A 90 11.19 6.57 4.68
N SER A 91 10.26 7.39 4.20
CA SER A 91 10.38 7.99 2.86
C SER A 91 11.56 8.94 2.74
N ILE A 92 12.07 9.09 1.52
CA ILE A 92 13.19 9.98 1.21
C ILE A 92 12.91 11.41 1.66
N ASP A 93 11.69 11.93 1.43
CA ASP A 93 11.30 13.26 1.90
C ASP A 93 11.43 13.42 3.41
N THR A 94 11.03 12.39 4.17
CA THR A 94 11.14 12.45 5.63
C THR A 94 12.59 12.32 6.09
N LEU A 95 13.41 11.52 5.41
CA LEU A 95 14.85 11.42 5.67
C LEU A 95 15.54 12.76 5.43
N ASN A 96 15.23 13.44 4.32
CA ASN A 96 15.72 14.77 3.99
C ASN A 96 15.30 15.82 5.02
N LYS A 97 14.00 15.86 5.38
CA LYS A 97 13.48 16.78 6.42
C LYS A 97 14.19 16.57 7.77
N LYS A 98 14.54 15.32 8.11
CA LYS A 98 15.25 14.97 9.34
C LYS A 98 16.77 15.04 9.23
N LYS A 99 17.32 15.39 8.06
CA LYS A 99 18.77 15.38 7.76
C LYS A 99 19.44 14.05 8.12
N MET A 100 18.73 12.94 7.90
CA MET A 100 19.26 11.60 8.12
C MET A 100 20.04 11.14 6.90
N HIS A 101 21.24 10.58 7.09
CA HIS A 101 21.97 9.95 6.00
C HIS A 101 21.23 8.71 5.51
N TYR A 102 21.15 8.53 4.19
CA TYR A 102 20.67 7.32 3.54
C TYR A 102 21.40 7.11 2.21
N TYR A 103 21.28 5.91 1.66
CA TYR A 103 21.80 5.54 0.35
C TYR A 103 20.65 5.34 -0.63
N ASN A 104 20.53 6.23 -1.61
CA ASN A 104 19.41 6.25 -2.55
C ASN A 104 19.51 5.15 -3.61
N CYS A 105 18.37 4.56 -3.97
CA CYS A 105 18.24 3.59 -5.07
C CYS A 105 17.83 4.28 -6.38
N ASP A 106 16.97 5.28 -6.30
CA ASP A 106 16.37 5.93 -7.46
C ASP A 106 16.53 7.45 -7.37
N ASP A 107 17.47 7.99 -8.14
CA ASP A 107 17.75 9.42 -8.18
C ASP A 107 16.72 10.20 -9.01
N LYS A 108 15.96 9.50 -9.87
CA LYS A 108 15.02 10.15 -10.80
C LYS A 108 13.59 10.17 -10.27
N ARG A 109 13.17 9.18 -9.47
CA ARG A 109 11.81 9.04 -8.89
C ARG A 109 10.74 9.49 -9.87
N LEU A 110 10.69 8.82 -11.03
CA LEU A 110 9.88 9.24 -12.17
C LEU A 110 8.36 9.21 -11.90
N ASP A 111 7.93 8.50 -10.85
CA ASP A 111 6.57 8.53 -10.31
C ASP A 111 6.21 9.85 -9.61
N GLY A 112 7.21 10.61 -9.17
CA GLY A 112 7.03 11.89 -8.46
C GLY A 112 6.52 11.78 -7.02
N ILE A 113 6.35 10.59 -6.44
CA ILE A 113 5.77 10.39 -5.10
C ILE A 113 6.89 10.22 -4.06
N THR A 114 7.66 11.29 -3.85
CA THR A 114 8.87 11.29 -3.01
C THR A 114 8.61 11.07 -1.50
N ASP A 115 7.37 11.27 -1.06
CA ASP A 115 6.91 11.03 0.31
C ASP A 115 6.44 9.59 0.57
N GLY A 116 6.54 8.71 -0.42
CA GLY A 116 6.16 7.29 -0.35
C GLY A 116 7.32 6.29 -0.30
N ILE A 117 6.99 5.07 0.12
CA ILE A 117 7.88 3.89 0.15
C ILE A 117 7.35 2.87 -0.86
N SER A 118 8.17 2.56 -1.86
CA SER A 118 7.89 1.57 -2.91
C SER A 118 8.03 0.14 -2.42
N ILE A 119 6.99 -0.68 -2.57
CA ILE A 119 7.00 -2.10 -2.21
C ILE A 119 6.32 -2.95 -3.29
N SER A 120 6.68 -4.22 -3.39
CA SER A 120 6.09 -5.22 -4.28
C SER A 120 5.33 -6.29 -3.49
N ILE A 121 4.38 -6.98 -4.12
CA ILE A 121 3.64 -8.08 -3.49
C ILE A 121 4.35 -9.40 -3.78
N THR A 122 4.58 -10.22 -2.75
CA THR A 122 5.15 -11.58 -2.81
C THR A 122 6.58 -11.68 -3.35
N LYS A 123 6.85 -11.14 -4.55
CA LYS A 123 8.13 -11.16 -5.25
C LYS A 123 8.66 -9.75 -5.41
N ARG A 124 10.00 -9.62 -5.39
CA ARG A 124 10.69 -8.39 -5.73
C ARG A 124 10.40 -7.99 -7.18
N ASN A 125 10.27 -6.68 -7.44
CA ASN A 125 10.32 -6.16 -8.79
C ASN A 125 11.73 -6.30 -9.38
N ASP A 126 12.02 -7.46 -10.00
CA ASP A 126 13.34 -7.78 -10.54
C ASP A 126 13.75 -6.88 -11.71
N TYR A 127 12.78 -6.31 -12.44
CA TYR A 127 13.06 -5.34 -13.50
C TYR A 127 13.73 -4.09 -12.93
N LEU A 128 13.14 -3.51 -11.87
CA LEU A 128 13.72 -2.36 -11.19
C LEU A 128 15.04 -2.71 -10.49
N PHE A 129 15.08 -3.85 -9.80
CA PHE A 129 16.28 -4.31 -9.12
C PHE A 129 17.47 -4.42 -10.08
N GLN A 130 17.31 -5.13 -11.20
CA GLN A 130 18.37 -5.30 -12.18
C GLN A 130 18.76 -3.96 -12.83
N ALA A 131 17.80 -3.08 -13.11
CA ALA A 131 18.09 -1.74 -13.64
C ALA A 131 18.95 -0.93 -12.67
N TYR A 132 18.64 -0.96 -11.37
CA TYR A 132 19.41 -0.24 -10.35
C TYR A 132 20.78 -0.88 -10.11
N HIS A 133 20.87 -2.21 -10.07
CA HIS A 133 22.15 -2.91 -9.91
C HIS A 133 23.08 -2.68 -11.10
N ARG A 134 22.56 -2.66 -12.35
CA ARG A 134 23.36 -2.32 -13.54
C ARG A 134 23.85 -0.88 -13.54
N ARG A 135 23.04 0.08 -13.05
CA ARG A 135 23.43 1.50 -12.95
C ARG A 135 24.53 1.70 -11.91
N GLN A 136 24.44 1.01 -10.79
CA GLN A 136 25.39 1.11 -9.69
C GLN A 136 25.49 -0.23 -8.96
N LYS A 137 26.61 -0.94 -9.20
CA LYS A 137 26.94 -2.17 -8.47
C LYS A 137 27.15 -1.84 -7.00
N ARG A 138 26.46 -2.58 -6.14
CA ARG A 138 26.49 -2.45 -4.68
C ARG A 138 25.90 -3.70 -4.05
N GLU A 139 26.08 -3.81 -2.74
CA GLU A 139 25.41 -4.81 -1.91
C GLU A 139 23.95 -4.40 -1.68
N TRP A 140 23.04 -5.35 -1.85
CA TRP A 140 21.61 -5.12 -1.73
C TRP A 140 21.02 -5.96 -0.61
N ILE A 141 19.95 -5.44 -0.01
CA ILE A 141 19.08 -6.20 0.88
C ILE A 141 17.66 -6.23 0.36
N GLU A 142 16.99 -7.32 0.71
CA GLU A 142 15.56 -7.51 0.58
C GLU A 142 14.93 -7.50 1.98
N ILE A 143 13.80 -6.83 2.10
CA ILE A 143 13.05 -6.67 3.34
C ILE A 143 11.67 -7.24 3.09
N GLU A 144 11.35 -8.30 3.83
CA GLU A 144 10.01 -8.88 3.88
C GLU A 144 9.18 -8.12 4.92
N LEU A 145 7.98 -7.69 4.53
CA LEU A 145 7.09 -6.87 5.33
C LEU A 145 5.75 -7.56 5.53
N ASP A 146 5.13 -7.33 6.69
CA ASP A 146 3.79 -7.80 7.03
C ASP A 146 2.74 -7.21 6.06
N PRO A 147 2.03 -8.06 5.29
CA PRO A 147 1.08 -7.61 4.27
C PRO A 147 -0.11 -6.83 4.84
N TYR A 148 -0.46 -7.06 6.11
CA TYR A 148 -1.54 -6.33 6.76
C TYR A 148 -1.22 -4.86 7.01
N LEU A 149 0.01 -4.39 6.73
CA LEU A 149 0.29 -2.96 6.65
C LEU A 149 -0.62 -2.28 5.59
N LEU A 150 -0.96 -2.96 4.50
CA LEU A 150 -1.82 -2.41 3.43
C LEU A 150 -3.25 -2.15 3.88
N CYS A 151 -3.68 -2.68 5.03
CA CYS A 151 -5.01 -2.38 5.58
C CYS A 151 -5.13 -0.93 6.05
N LYS A 152 -3.99 -0.24 6.27
CA LYS A 152 -3.96 1.18 6.61
C LYS A 152 -4.25 2.07 5.40
N ALA A 153 -4.80 3.25 5.66
CA ALA A 153 -4.97 4.28 4.63
C ALA A 153 -3.63 4.74 4.02
N ASN A 154 -3.71 5.51 2.93
CA ASN A 154 -2.58 6.13 2.24
C ASN A 154 -1.62 5.12 1.58
N CYS A 155 -2.18 4.17 0.84
CA CYS A 155 -1.46 3.27 -0.05
C CYS A 155 -1.98 3.50 -1.48
N TYR A 156 -1.07 3.66 -2.45
CA TYR A 156 -1.39 3.67 -3.88
C TYR A 156 -1.07 2.31 -4.48
N PHE A 157 -2.01 1.73 -5.22
CA PHE A 157 -1.88 0.42 -5.85
C PHE A 157 -1.71 0.58 -7.36
N PHE A 158 -0.53 0.25 -7.87
CA PHE A 158 -0.20 0.31 -9.30
C PHE A 158 -0.14 -1.11 -9.87
N ASP A 159 -1.03 -1.43 -10.81
CA ASP A 159 -1.06 -2.73 -11.50
C ASP A 159 0.18 -2.98 -12.41
N THR A 160 1.01 -1.95 -12.62
CA THR A 160 2.31 -1.97 -13.33
C THR A 160 3.28 -1.03 -12.59
N ASN A 161 4.42 -0.70 -13.20
CA ASN A 161 5.40 0.22 -12.60
C ASN A 161 4.75 1.58 -12.28
N ALA A 162 5.03 2.16 -11.11
CA ALA A 162 4.43 3.42 -10.67
C ALA A 162 4.76 4.62 -11.59
N ALA A 163 5.90 4.59 -12.29
CA ALA A 163 6.29 5.60 -13.28
C ALA A 163 5.64 5.41 -14.66
N ASN A 164 4.72 4.46 -14.82
CA ASN A 164 3.99 4.28 -16.07
C ASN A 164 3.06 5.47 -16.32
N LYS A 165 3.18 6.07 -17.52
CA LYS A 165 2.43 7.27 -17.93
C LYS A 165 0.91 7.12 -17.81
N LYS A 166 0.38 5.89 -17.83
CA LYS A 166 -1.07 5.65 -17.66
C LYS A 166 -1.62 6.12 -16.31
N PHE A 167 -0.76 6.32 -15.32
CA PHE A 167 -1.13 6.79 -13.98
C PHE A 167 -1.00 8.29 -13.78
N ASN A 168 -0.47 9.03 -14.75
CA ASN A 168 -0.33 10.48 -14.66
C ASN A 168 -1.68 11.12 -14.34
N ASN A 169 -1.71 11.96 -13.30
CA ASN A 169 -2.91 12.64 -12.79
C ASN A 169 -4.05 11.73 -12.28
N ARG A 170 -3.77 10.45 -12.01
CA ARG A 170 -4.78 9.46 -11.56
C ARG A 170 -4.51 8.87 -10.18
N HIS A 171 -3.58 9.43 -9.41
CA HIS A 171 -3.19 8.89 -8.10
C HIS A 171 -4.37 8.75 -7.12
N SER A 172 -5.35 9.66 -7.17
CA SER A 172 -6.57 9.57 -6.34
C SER A 172 -7.40 8.31 -6.62
N GLU A 173 -7.35 7.77 -7.84
CA GLU A 173 -8.03 6.52 -8.21
C GLU A 173 -7.30 5.28 -7.67
N LEU A 174 -6.06 5.42 -7.23
CA LEU A 174 -5.21 4.30 -6.82
C LEU A 174 -5.26 4.00 -5.33
N GLU A 175 -6.01 4.78 -4.54
CA GLU A 175 -6.13 4.58 -3.08
C GLU A 175 -7.25 3.60 -2.70
N ASN A 176 -8.13 3.22 -3.63
CA ASN A 176 -9.29 2.41 -3.30
C ASN A 176 -8.97 0.90 -3.33
N VAL A 177 -9.87 0.09 -2.77
CA VAL A 177 -9.74 -1.37 -2.71
C VAL A 177 -9.80 -1.98 -4.11
N GLY A 178 -10.57 -1.39 -5.03
CA GLY A 178 -10.65 -1.81 -6.43
C GLY A 178 -9.29 -1.74 -7.13
N ALA A 179 -8.50 -0.69 -6.89
CA ALA A 179 -7.14 -0.56 -7.42
C ALA A 179 -6.19 -1.65 -6.89
N PHE A 180 -6.34 -2.05 -5.62
CA PHE A 180 -5.60 -3.18 -5.07
C PHE A 180 -6.00 -4.49 -5.74
N ILE A 181 -7.30 -4.73 -5.91
CA ILE A 181 -7.84 -5.92 -6.58
C ILE A 181 -7.37 -5.97 -8.04
N SER A 182 -7.36 -4.84 -8.75
CA SER A 182 -7.01 -4.79 -10.17
C SER A 182 -5.57 -5.14 -10.46
N MET A 183 -4.66 -5.09 -9.47
CA MET A 183 -3.30 -5.60 -9.62
C MET A 183 -3.26 -7.12 -9.95
N PHE A 184 -4.38 -7.82 -9.71
CA PHE A 184 -4.56 -9.25 -9.93
C PHE A 184 -5.58 -9.57 -11.04
N SER A 185 -5.97 -8.58 -11.86
CA SER A 185 -6.88 -8.78 -12.99
C SER A 185 -6.32 -9.79 -14.00
N ASP A 186 -7.18 -10.47 -14.73
CA ASP A 186 -6.78 -11.45 -15.75
C ASP A 186 -5.92 -10.83 -16.86
N GLU A 187 -6.07 -9.52 -17.07
CA GLU A 187 -5.31 -8.74 -18.03
C GLU A 187 -4.89 -7.39 -17.44
N VAL A 188 -3.66 -6.96 -17.71
CA VAL A 188 -3.14 -5.63 -17.38
C VAL A 188 -2.49 -5.00 -18.61
N THR A 189 -2.73 -3.71 -18.86
CA THR A 189 -2.05 -2.96 -19.92
C THR A 189 -0.75 -2.34 -19.43
N ILE A 190 0.37 -2.63 -20.09
CA ILE A 190 1.70 -2.06 -19.77
C ILE A 190 1.98 -0.78 -20.58
N GLN A 191 3.14 -0.15 -20.35
CA GLN A 191 3.45 1.21 -20.81
C GLN A 191 3.38 1.42 -22.34
N ASP A 192 3.65 0.38 -23.14
CA ASP A 192 3.59 0.42 -24.60
C ASP A 192 2.23 0.02 -25.19
N GLY A 193 1.21 -0.09 -24.35
CA GLY A 193 -0.15 -0.47 -24.75
C GLY A 193 -0.34 -1.98 -24.92
N ARG A 194 0.72 -2.79 -24.79
CA ARG A 194 0.57 -4.25 -24.79
C ARG A 194 -0.19 -4.71 -23.56
N LYS A 195 -0.91 -5.82 -23.73
CA LYS A 195 -1.64 -6.50 -22.67
C LYS A 195 -0.82 -7.69 -22.19
N ILE A 196 -0.72 -7.83 -20.89
CA ILE A 196 -0.17 -9.01 -20.24
C ILE A 196 -1.32 -9.77 -19.57
N ASN A 197 -1.34 -11.08 -19.79
CA ASN A 197 -2.36 -11.95 -19.22
C ASN A 197 -1.82 -12.64 -17.97
N ARG A 198 -2.73 -12.90 -17.03
CA ARG A 198 -2.49 -13.76 -15.88
C ARG A 198 -2.63 -15.23 -16.32
N ILE A 199 -1.52 -15.96 -16.40
CA ILE A 199 -1.49 -17.34 -16.88
C ILE A 199 -0.81 -18.25 -15.85
N ASN A 200 0.43 -17.94 -15.47
CA ASN A 200 1.28 -18.80 -14.63
C ASN A 200 1.64 -18.18 -13.27
N GLN A 201 0.99 -17.06 -12.91
CA GLN A 201 1.20 -16.38 -11.65
C GLN A 201 0.48 -17.15 -10.52
N SER A 202 1.20 -17.42 -9.42
CA SER A 202 0.63 -17.94 -8.18
C SER A 202 -0.52 -17.05 -7.69
N ILE A 203 -1.43 -17.58 -6.88
CA ILE A 203 -2.63 -16.85 -6.41
C ILE A 203 -2.32 -15.50 -5.74
N ASP A 204 -1.17 -15.40 -5.08
CA ASP A 204 -0.67 -14.25 -4.33
C ASP A 204 0.22 -13.31 -5.15
N GLU A 205 0.56 -13.67 -6.38
CA GLU A 205 1.37 -12.84 -7.28
C GLU A 205 0.49 -11.90 -8.11
N THR A 206 0.96 -10.68 -8.34
CA THR A 206 0.31 -9.70 -9.23
C THR A 206 0.40 -10.12 -10.69
N THR A 207 -0.51 -9.65 -11.53
CA THR A 207 -0.50 -9.99 -12.96
C THR A 207 0.74 -9.42 -13.66
N CYS A 208 1.14 -8.19 -13.33
CA CYS A 208 2.43 -7.64 -13.74
C CYS A 208 3.50 -7.86 -12.67
N SER A 209 4.66 -8.39 -13.05
CA SER A 209 5.84 -8.48 -12.17
C SER A 209 6.49 -7.11 -11.90
N GLN A 210 6.09 -6.06 -12.62
CA GLN A 210 6.49 -4.69 -12.35
C GLN A 210 5.47 -3.92 -11.49
N ALA A 211 4.37 -4.56 -11.07
CA ALA A 211 3.37 -3.93 -10.21
C ALA A 211 4.02 -3.42 -8.91
N GLU A 212 3.51 -2.31 -8.41
CA GLU A 212 4.12 -1.59 -7.30
C GLU A 212 3.04 -1.03 -6.38
N ILE A 213 3.35 -0.98 -5.10
CA ILE A 213 2.54 -0.27 -4.11
C ILE A 213 3.39 0.84 -3.54
N ILE A 214 2.84 2.04 -3.44
CA ILE A 214 3.48 3.14 -2.73
C ILE A 214 2.76 3.40 -1.41
N VAL A 215 3.47 3.19 -0.31
CA VAL A 215 2.99 3.40 1.05
C VAL A 215 3.41 4.78 1.54
N LYS A 216 2.45 5.67 1.82
CA LYS A 216 2.70 7.06 2.20
C LYS A 216 2.72 7.28 3.72
N TYR A 217 3.27 6.34 4.45
CA TYR A 217 3.51 6.49 5.87
C TYR A 217 4.76 5.71 6.28
N LYS A 218 5.33 6.07 7.42
CA LYS A 218 6.46 5.35 8.01
C LYS A 218 6.07 3.90 8.33
N ILE A 219 6.73 2.92 7.71
CA ILE A 219 6.53 1.51 8.05
C ILE A 219 7.36 1.21 9.31
N PRO A 220 6.72 0.92 10.46
CA PRO A 220 7.44 0.70 11.70
C PRO A 220 8.22 -0.61 11.65
N LYS A 221 9.31 -0.70 12.41
CA LYS A 221 10.15 -1.92 12.50
C LYS A 221 9.37 -3.17 12.90
N SER A 222 8.26 -3.03 13.64
CA SER A 222 7.37 -4.14 14.01
C SER A 222 6.63 -4.78 12.82
N LYS A 223 6.69 -4.17 11.64
CA LYS A 223 6.14 -4.71 10.39
C LYS A 223 7.21 -5.35 9.49
N ILE A 224 8.47 -5.35 9.92
CA ILE A 224 9.55 -6.06 9.22
C ILE A 224 9.54 -7.51 9.71
N ILE A 225 9.30 -8.45 8.80
CA ILE A 225 9.35 -9.89 9.06
C ILE A 225 10.81 -10.35 9.03
N LYS A 226 11.54 -9.97 7.95
CA LYS A 226 12.90 -10.45 7.69
C LYS A 226 13.68 -9.45 6.87
N ILE A 227 14.99 -9.40 7.08
CA ILE A 227 15.95 -8.69 6.22
C ILE A 227 16.97 -9.72 5.74
N THR A 228 17.16 -9.83 4.43
CA THR A 228 18.08 -10.80 3.81
C THR A 228 19.01 -10.08 2.83
N LYS A 229 20.29 -10.45 2.79
CA LYS A 229 21.19 -9.99 1.71
C LYS A 229 20.81 -10.64 0.40
N ILE A 230 20.84 -9.88 -0.69
CA ILE A 230 20.59 -10.40 -2.03
C ILE A 230 21.93 -10.84 -2.62
N ASN A 231 22.07 -12.12 -2.91
CA ASN A 231 23.22 -12.63 -3.66
C ASN A 231 23.00 -12.30 -5.14
N VAL A 232 23.84 -11.45 -5.71
CA VAL A 232 23.81 -11.12 -7.14
C VAL A 232 24.90 -11.94 -7.82
N SER A 233 24.49 -12.90 -8.66
CA SER A 233 25.38 -13.66 -9.55
C SER A 233 25.75 -12.84 -10.78
#